data_AF-A0A930WP89-F1
#
_entry.id   AF-A0A930WP89-F1
#
_cell.length_a   1.000
_cell.length_b   1.000
_cell.length_c   1.000
_cell.angle_alpha   90.00
_cell.angle_beta   90.00
_cell.angle_gamma   90.00
#
_symmetry.space_group_name_H-M   'P 1'
#
loop_
_entity.id
_entity.type
_entity.pdbx_description
1 polymer ?
#
loop_
_entity_poly.entity_id
_entity_poly.type
_entity_poly.pdbx_seq_one_letter_code
_entity_poly.pdbx_strand_id
1 'polypeptide(L)' 'MKAKGVYHHSSVLKFDNITEKWFFGSEKYMFGSLENHTRKELEQAGFGWVFDCPGIEVEEVEE' A
#
# COMPACT_ATOMS: atom_id res chain seq x y z
N MET A 1 2.35 3.07 1.17
CA MET A 1 3.06 2.21 2.17
C MET A 1 4.03 1.26 1.47
N LYS A 2 5.17 0.94 2.10
CA LYS A 2 6.24 0.09 1.56
C LYS A 2 6.68 -0.98 2.55
N ALA A 3 6.87 -2.22 2.10
CA ALA A 3 7.43 -3.29 2.93
C ALA A 3 8.96 -3.22 2.99
N LYS A 4 9.54 -3.17 4.19
CA LYS A 4 10.98 -3.19 4.42
C LYS A 4 11.56 -4.56 4.12
N GLY A 5 12.73 -4.58 3.48
CA GLY A 5 13.41 -5.82 3.10
C GLY A 5 12.84 -6.52 1.87
N VAL A 6 11.81 -5.96 1.22
CA VAL A 6 11.29 -6.42 -0.07
C VAL A 6 11.94 -5.64 -1.20
N TYR A 7 12.17 -6.29 -2.34
CA TYR A 7 12.73 -5.65 -3.53
C TYR A 7 11.94 -4.39 -3.90
N HIS A 8 12.64 -3.28 -4.16
CA HIS A 8 12.02 -1.95 -4.33
C HIS A 8 10.94 -1.90 -5.43
N HIS A 9 11.06 -2.71 -6.48
CA HIS A 9 10.08 -2.79 -7.55
C HIS A 9 8.85 -3.66 -7.24
N SER A 10 8.70 -4.15 -6.01
CA SER A 10 7.53 -4.93 -5.58
C SER A 10 7.18 -4.69 -4.11
N SER A 11 7.56 -3.54 -3.54
CA SER A 11 7.39 -3.27 -2.11
C SER A 11 6.18 -2.40 -1.79
N VAL A 12 5.51 -1.80 -2.79
CA VAL A 12 4.40 -0.86 -2.59
C VAL A 12 3.07 -1.60 -2.61
N LEU A 13 2.26 -1.49 -1.55
CA LEU A 13 0.88 -1.99 -1.57
C LEU A 13 0.01 -1.06 -2.41
N LYS A 14 -0.75 -1.65 -3.33
CA LYS A 14 -1.68 -0.97 -4.22
C LYS A 14 -3.05 -1.63 -4.17
N PHE A 15 -4.08 -0.85 -4.40
CA PHE A 15 -5.44 -1.32 -4.59
C PHE A 15 -5.85 -1.13 -6.04
N ASP A 16 -6.21 -2.23 -6.70
CA ASP A 16 -6.80 -2.22 -8.03
C ASP A 16 -8.31 -2.01 -7.91
N ASN A 17 -8.80 -0.84 -8.32
CA ASN A 17 -10.22 -0.50 -8.18
C ASN A 17 -11.11 -1.19 -9.22
N ILE A 18 -10.51 -1.87 -10.21
CA ILE A 18 -11.23 -2.56 -11.29
C ILE A 18 -11.54 -3.99 -10.88
N THR A 19 -10.58 -4.67 -10.27
CA THR A 19 -10.65 -6.06 -9.82
C THR A 19 -10.89 -6.18 -8.31
N GLU A 20 -10.91 -5.05 -7.60
CA GLU A 20 -11.10 -4.94 -6.14
C GLU A 20 -10.07 -5.76 -5.35
N LYS A 21 -8.81 -5.77 -5.83
CA LYS A 21 -7.73 -6.57 -5.26
C LYS A 21 -6.60 -5.73 -4.72
N TRP A 22 -6.04 -6.20 -3.62
CA TRP A 22 -4.83 -5.67 -3.01
C TRP A 22 -3.62 -6.46 -3.49
N PHE A 23 -2.58 -5.76 -3.94
CA PHE A 23 -1.37 -6.39 -4.43
C PHE A 23 -0.14 -5.54 -4.16
N PHE A 24 1.01 -6.20 -3.97
CA PHE A 24 2.29 -5.53 -3.89
C PHE A 24 2.89 -5.38 -5.29
N GLY A 25 3.24 -4.15 -5.67
CA GLY A 25 3.74 -3.83 -6.99
C GLY A 25 4.86 -2.79 -6.95
N SER A 26 5.33 -2.42 -8.14
CA SER A 26 6.35 -1.39 -8.28
C SER A 26 5.77 0.00 -8.02
N GLU A 27 6.63 0.91 -7.57
CA GLU A 27 6.32 2.35 -7.44
C GLU A 27 5.84 3.00 -8.75
N LYS A 28 6.07 2.39 -9.93
CA LYS A 28 5.52 2.91 -11.18
C LYS A 28 4.00 3.01 -11.10
N TYR A 29 3.49 4.19 -11.41
CA TYR A 29 2.08 4.47 -11.58
C TYR A 29 1.49 3.53 -12.62
N MET A 30 0.52 2.70 -12.22
CA MET A 30 -0.34 1.98 -13.14
C MET A 30 -1.69 2.69 -13.17
N PHE A 31 -2.17 2.97 -14.37
CA PHE A 31 -3.46 3.62 -14.57
C PHE A 31 -4.56 2.71 -13.99
N GLY A 32 -5.29 3.18 -12.97
CA GLY A 32 -6.30 2.38 -12.25
C GLY A 32 -5.82 1.69 -10.97
N SER A 33 -4.58 1.94 -10.51
CA SER A 33 -4.15 1.51 -9.18
C SER A 33 -3.97 2.71 -8.26
N LEU A 34 -4.63 2.69 -7.10
CA LEU A 34 -4.35 3.64 -6.01
C LEU A 34 -3.14 3.14 -5.22
N GLU A 35 -2.14 3.99 -5.04
CA GLU A 35 -0.97 3.72 -4.19
C GLU A 35 -1.00 4.47 -2.85
N ASN A 36 -1.84 5.51 -2.78
CA ASN A 36 -2.15 6.25 -1.57
C ASN A 36 -3.47 5.73 -1.02
N HIS A 37 -3.45 5.36 0.26
CA HIS A 37 -4.60 4.86 0.98
C HIS A 37 -4.70 5.61 2.29
N THR A 38 -5.92 5.98 2.67
CA THR A 38 -6.16 6.52 4.00
C THR A 38 -6.00 5.41 5.04
N ARG A 39 -5.64 5.79 6.26
CA ARG A 39 -5.58 4.86 7.40
C ARG A 39 -6.89 4.09 7.56
N LYS A 40 -8.02 4.77 7.41
CA LYS A 40 -9.34 4.17 7.55
C LYS A 40 -9.62 3.10 6.50
N GLU A 41 -9.21 3.31 5.25
CA GLU A 41 -9.35 2.30 4.18
C GLU A 41 -8.52 1.05 4.48
N LEU A 42 -7.28 1.23 4.95
CA LEU A 42 -6.42 0.10 5.34
C LEU A 42 -7.00 -0.67 6.53
N GLU A 43 -7.49 0.02 7.56
CA GLU A 43 -8.15 -0.61 8.69
C GLU A 43 -9.42 -1.37 8.28
N GLN A 44 -10.25 -0.79 7.40
CA GLN A 44 -11.45 -1.43 6.85
C GLN A 44 -11.13 -2.66 5.99
N ALA A 45 -10.02 -2.63 5.26
CA ALA A 45 -9.53 -3.74 4.44
C ALA A 45 -8.77 -4.81 5.25
N GLY A 46 -8.66 -4.66 6.58
CA GLY A 46 -7.98 -5.62 7.45
C GLY A 46 -6.46 -5.47 7.48
N PHE A 47 -5.91 -4.41 6.89
CA PHE A 47 -4.49 -4.04 6.94
C PHE A 47 -4.15 -3.18 8.16
N GLY A 48 -4.99 -3.09 9.18
CA GLY A 48 -4.67 -2.32 10.40
C GLY A 48 -3.35 -2.73 11.07
N TRP A 49 -2.95 -4.00 10.93
CA TRP A 49 -1.69 -4.53 11.46
C TRP A 49 -0.43 -3.87 10.87
N VAL A 50 -0.54 -3.21 9.72
CA VAL A 50 0.62 -2.62 9.04
C VAL A 50 1.19 -1.42 9.80
N PHE A 51 0.37 -0.75 10.62
CA PHE A 51 0.79 0.38 11.45
C PHE A 51 1.57 -0.07 12.69
N ASP A 52 1.30 -1.28 13.19
CA ASP A 52 2.01 -1.88 14.32
C ASP A 52 3.22 -2.73 13.86
N CYS A 53 3.42 -2.88 12.54
CA CYS A 53 4.47 -3.74 11.99
C CYS A 53 5.77 -2.95 11.76
N PRO A 54 6.88 -3.24 12.47
CA PRO A 54 8.16 -2.55 12.27
C PRO A 54 8.79 -2.82 10.90
N GLY A 55 8.34 -3.87 10.21
CA GLY A 55 8.74 -4.22 8.84
C GLY A 55 7.97 -3.47 7.75
N ILE A 56 7.03 -2.59 8.10
CA ILE A 56 6.33 -1.73 7.14
C ILE A 56 6.79 -0.29 7.36
N GLU A 57 6.98 0.42 6.25
CA GLU A 57 7.15 1.86 6.22
C GLU A 57 5.88 2.50 5.68
N VAL A 58 5.26 3.36 6.49
CA VAL A 58 4.11 4.16 6.09
C VAL A 58 4.61 5.60 5.95
N GLU A 59 4.47 6.16 4.77
CA GLU A 59 4.76 7.57 4.50
C GLU A 59 3.40 8.29 4.45
N GLU A 60 3.21 9.26 5.33
CA GLU A 60 2.03 10.12 5.33
C GLU A 60 2.22 11.19 4.25
N VAL A 61 1.35 11.20 3.25
CA VAL A 61 1.30 12.24 2.23
C VAL A 61 0.28 13.30 2.68
N GLU A 62 0.78 14.49 2.98
CA GLU A 62 -0.05 15.68 3.15
C GLU A 62 -0.32 16.28 1.75
N GLU A 63 -1.59 16.46 1.38
CA GLU A 63 -2.00 17.21 0.16
C GLU A 63 -1.85 18.72 0.34
#